data_AF-A0A2N5PUU2-F1
#
_entry.id   AF-A0A2N5PUU2-F1
#
_cell.length_a   1.000
_cell.length_b   1.000
_cell.length_c   1.000
_cell.angle_alpha   90.00
_cell.angle_beta   90.00
_cell.angle_gamma   90.00
#
_symmetry.space_group_name_H-M   'P 1'
#
loop_
_entity.id
_entity.type
_entity.pdbx_description
1 polymer ?
#
loop_
_entity_poly.entity_id
_entity_poly.type
_entity_poly.pdbx_seq_one_letter_code
_entity_poly.pdbx_strand_id
1 'polypeptide(L)'
;MKIKEIEIKNFGKFSNQRFVFRDGIQVFYGENEFGKSTIYGFLKAMLFGMERGRGKAAHNDAFSRFEPWENPNEYAGTMRFSCGEKTFCLKRRFDRYTKGAVLICEDDGEELSVEHGDLDMLLNGLTAEQFENTAAIGQLGARPGQSLAAELQNYAANYYETGNSGVDLAGAEEHLKQRKKEITRKWKQLESEKAEKRQALQRKYQYIQQEKMRLESEMQEKKRQLADLREPEHVTEEEKKKISWQIIAAMCLLAVGVILHSVYTLIPVAVSILFLIWGIKDAQTQKSVRIKERETMESGYREKKQKLYWTLQRIGEEQKEKQVSLNNVKEQLEELDFSGEEEQRLKKTARALEIASETMEKAAASMSKDFGTVLNEKASKILAKVTDGKYTRLLIEDSLKLILLSEGRRIPAERVSRGTVEQVYFALRMAALEILYGEEVPVILDDAFGCYDEKRLKYTLKWLSEQSRQVIIFSCQKRELEILNEIEMERQGRP
;
A
#
# COMPACT_ATOMS: atom_id res chain seq x y z
N MET A 1 -36.49 15.55 -7.79
CA MET A 1 -37.05 14.47 -8.64
C MET A 1 -38.50 14.11 -8.26
N LYS A 2 -39.43 14.07 -9.23
CA LYS A 2 -40.80 13.56 -9.06
C LYS A 2 -41.16 12.58 -10.15
N ILE A 3 -41.66 11.40 -9.79
CA ILE A 3 -42.13 10.39 -10.75
C ILE A 3 -43.50 10.83 -11.24
N LYS A 4 -43.69 10.90 -12.56
CA LYS A 4 -44.95 11.29 -13.20
C LYS A 4 -45.74 10.05 -13.59
N GLU A 5 -45.04 9.06 -14.14
CA GLU A 5 -45.68 7.92 -14.78
C GLU A 5 -44.73 6.74 -14.91
N ILE A 6 -45.27 5.53 -14.82
CA ILE A 6 -44.61 4.32 -15.34
C ILE A 6 -45.53 3.56 -16.29
N GLU A 7 -44.92 3.01 -17.34
CA GLU A 7 -45.52 2.07 -18.28
C GLU A 7 -44.74 0.75 -18.18
N ILE A 8 -45.35 -0.26 -17.57
CA ILE A 8 -44.78 -1.59 -17.43
C ILE A 8 -45.16 -2.39 -18.68
N LYS A 9 -44.19 -2.68 -19.55
CA LYS A 9 -44.41 -3.56 -20.69
C LYS A 9 -44.56 -5.00 -20.19
N ASN A 10 -43.55 -5.52 -19.50
CA ASN A 10 -43.65 -6.76 -18.73
C ASN A 10 -42.70 -6.70 -17.52
N PHE A 11 -43.20 -6.96 -16.30
CA PHE A 11 -42.42 -7.04 -15.06
C PHE A 11 -43.20 -7.80 -13.99
N GLY A 12 -42.68 -8.95 -13.53
CA GLY A 12 -43.37 -9.85 -12.63
C GLY A 12 -44.77 -10.21 -13.13
N LYS A 13 -45.80 -9.91 -12.33
CA LYS A 13 -47.20 -10.18 -12.66
C LYS A 13 -47.86 -9.16 -13.60
N PHE A 14 -47.22 -8.03 -13.89
CA PHE A 14 -47.82 -6.98 -14.71
C PHE A 14 -47.35 -7.06 -16.15
N SER A 15 -48.30 -7.01 -17.08
CA SER A 15 -48.07 -6.84 -18.51
C SER A 15 -48.95 -5.70 -19.05
N ASN A 16 -48.35 -4.82 -19.85
CA ASN A 16 -48.97 -3.64 -20.48
C ASN A 16 -49.82 -2.79 -19.52
N GLN A 17 -49.27 -2.47 -18.35
CA GLN A 17 -49.92 -1.65 -17.33
C GLN A 17 -49.31 -0.26 -17.26
N ARG A 18 -50.18 0.74 -17.03
CA ARG A 18 -49.78 2.14 -16.88
C ARG A 18 -50.22 2.65 -15.51
N PHE A 19 -49.30 3.26 -14.77
CA PHE A 19 -49.58 3.90 -13.48
C PHE A 19 -49.15 5.36 -13.50
N VAL A 20 -50.03 6.25 -13.07
CA VAL A 20 -49.78 7.70 -13.01
C VAL A 20 -49.59 8.09 -11.55
N PHE A 21 -48.57 8.91 -11.32
CA PHE A 21 -48.19 9.39 -10.00
C PHE A 21 -48.52 10.88 -9.85
N ARG A 22 -49.07 11.24 -8.70
CA ARG A 22 -49.45 12.63 -8.36
C ARG A 22 -48.40 13.26 -7.45
N ASP A 23 -48.39 14.58 -7.42
CA ASP A 23 -47.63 15.34 -6.44
C ASP A 23 -48.22 15.18 -5.04
N GLY A 24 -47.40 15.40 -4.00
CA GLY A 24 -47.81 15.20 -2.61
C GLY A 24 -47.87 13.72 -2.23
N ILE A 25 -48.86 13.34 -1.43
CA ILE A 25 -49.05 11.97 -0.95
C ILE A 25 -50.03 11.22 -1.85
N GLN A 26 -49.62 10.08 -2.38
CA GLN A 26 -50.49 9.15 -3.09
C GLN A 26 -50.46 7.78 -2.44
N VAL A 27 -51.65 7.25 -2.12
CA VAL A 27 -51.80 5.91 -1.58
C VAL A 27 -52.28 4.94 -2.68
N PHE A 28 -51.48 3.91 -2.93
CA PHE A 28 -51.84 2.74 -3.71
C PHE A 28 -52.36 1.64 -2.78
N TYR A 29 -53.68 1.62 -2.60
CA TYR A 29 -54.36 0.59 -1.84
C TYR A 29 -54.64 -0.64 -2.70
N GLY A 30 -54.40 -1.82 -2.14
CA GLY A 30 -54.80 -3.09 -2.71
C GLY A 30 -54.59 -4.23 -1.73
N GLU A 31 -55.39 -5.29 -1.85
CA GLU A 31 -55.22 -6.51 -1.06
C GLU A 31 -53.83 -7.13 -1.27
N ASN A 32 -53.47 -8.11 -0.44
CA ASN A 32 -52.27 -8.89 -0.69
C ASN A 32 -52.33 -9.49 -2.10
N GLU A 33 -51.17 -9.63 -2.74
CA GLU A 33 -51.05 -10.09 -4.14
C GLU A 33 -51.56 -9.09 -5.20
N PHE A 34 -52.05 -7.89 -4.83
CA PHE A 34 -52.38 -6.83 -5.79
C PHE A 34 -51.19 -6.38 -6.65
N GLY A 35 -49.96 -6.64 -6.21
CA GLY A 35 -48.72 -6.34 -6.95
C GLY A 35 -48.00 -5.08 -6.48
N LYS A 36 -48.33 -4.55 -5.29
CA LYS A 36 -47.66 -3.39 -4.68
C LYS A 36 -46.12 -3.54 -4.65
N SER A 37 -45.62 -4.65 -4.13
CA SER A 37 -44.18 -4.94 -4.12
C SER A 37 -43.59 -5.11 -5.53
N THR A 38 -44.40 -5.49 -6.53
CA THR A 38 -43.99 -5.53 -7.95
C THR A 38 -43.86 -4.12 -8.52
N ILE A 39 -44.76 -3.20 -8.19
CA ILE A 39 -44.63 -1.77 -8.56
C ILE A 39 -43.39 -1.17 -7.90
N TYR A 40 -43.20 -1.38 -6.59
CA TYR A 40 -42.00 -0.93 -5.90
C TYR A 40 -40.72 -1.50 -6.51
N GLY A 41 -40.68 -2.81 -6.78
CA GLY A 41 -39.57 -3.46 -7.46
C GLY A 41 -39.27 -2.86 -8.84
N PHE A 42 -40.32 -2.53 -9.61
CA PHE A 42 -40.19 -1.87 -10.90
C PHE A 42 -39.58 -0.47 -10.76
N LEU A 43 -40.04 0.34 -9.80
CA LEU A 43 -39.48 1.67 -9.55
C LEU A 43 -37.99 1.59 -9.25
N LYS A 44 -37.58 0.68 -8.35
CA LYS A 44 -36.16 0.46 -8.02
C LYS A 44 -35.36 0.01 -9.25
N ALA A 45 -35.88 -0.94 -10.02
CA ALA A 45 -35.24 -1.46 -11.21
C ALA A 45 -35.06 -0.39 -12.30
N MET A 46 -36.02 0.53 -12.44
CA MET A 46 -35.92 1.64 -13.37
C MET A 46 -34.84 2.64 -12.96
N LEU A 47 -34.73 2.98 -11.68
CA LEU A 47 -33.73 3.96 -11.23
C LEU A 47 -32.32 3.38 -11.28
N PHE A 48 -32.11 2.20 -10.70
CA PHE A 48 -30.75 1.67 -10.46
C PHE A 48 -30.36 0.50 -11.36
N GLY A 49 -31.28 0.02 -12.19
CA GLY A 49 -31.09 -1.20 -12.96
C GLY A 49 -31.24 -2.47 -12.10
N MET A 50 -31.03 -3.60 -12.75
CA MET A 50 -30.99 -4.91 -12.11
C MET A 50 -29.89 -5.76 -12.74
N GLU A 51 -29.31 -6.63 -11.92
CA GLU A 51 -28.37 -7.64 -12.35
C GLU A 51 -28.85 -9.04 -11.97
N ARG A 52 -28.48 -10.00 -12.80
CA ARG A 52 -28.72 -11.41 -12.53
C ARG A 52 -27.53 -11.98 -11.78
N GLY A 53 -27.77 -12.49 -10.58
CA GLY A 53 -26.83 -13.27 -9.79
C GLY A 53 -26.44 -14.56 -10.50
N ARG A 54 -25.27 -15.11 -10.15
CA ARG A 54 -24.77 -16.38 -10.67
C ARG A 54 -24.88 -17.48 -9.61
N GLY A 55 -25.14 -18.72 -10.03
CA GLY A 55 -25.17 -19.89 -9.14
C GLY A 55 -26.34 -19.86 -8.14
N LYS A 56 -26.11 -20.31 -6.90
CA LYS A 56 -27.15 -20.38 -5.85
C LYS A 56 -27.75 -19.00 -5.49
N ALA A 57 -27.02 -17.91 -5.75
CA ALA A 57 -27.49 -16.55 -5.52
C ALA A 57 -28.53 -16.07 -6.57
N ALA A 58 -28.63 -16.76 -7.72
CA ALA A 58 -29.58 -16.39 -8.78
C ALA A 58 -31.05 -16.59 -8.35
N HIS A 59 -31.34 -17.56 -7.47
CA HIS A 59 -32.72 -17.89 -7.11
C HIS A 59 -33.42 -16.80 -6.28
N ASN A 60 -32.65 -15.98 -5.56
CA ASN A 60 -33.18 -14.93 -4.68
C ASN A 60 -32.84 -13.52 -5.17
N ASP A 61 -32.27 -13.38 -6.37
CA ASP A 61 -31.96 -12.06 -6.92
C ASP A 61 -33.23 -11.32 -7.36
N ALA A 62 -33.15 -9.99 -7.43
CA ALA A 62 -34.27 -9.16 -7.85
C ALA A 62 -34.71 -9.48 -9.29
N PHE A 63 -33.76 -9.84 -10.16
CA PHE A 63 -34.02 -10.18 -11.54
C PHE A 63 -34.98 -11.37 -11.69
N SER A 64 -34.65 -12.50 -11.06
CA SER A 64 -35.42 -13.74 -11.15
C SER A 64 -36.73 -13.65 -10.37
N ARG A 65 -36.76 -12.90 -9.27
CA ARG A 65 -37.99 -12.64 -8.50
C ARG A 65 -39.06 -11.92 -9.33
N PHE A 66 -38.65 -11.01 -10.20
CA PHE A 66 -39.55 -10.20 -11.01
C PHE A 66 -39.54 -10.58 -12.50
N GLU A 67 -39.00 -11.75 -12.85
CA GLU A 67 -39.09 -12.26 -14.21
C GLU A 67 -40.57 -12.30 -14.64
N PRO A 68 -40.90 -11.73 -15.83
CA PRO A 68 -42.28 -11.68 -16.27
C PRO A 68 -42.93 -13.06 -16.36
N TRP A 69 -44.15 -13.18 -15.84
CA TRP A 69 -44.93 -14.42 -15.94
C TRP A 69 -45.40 -14.67 -17.38
N GLU A 70 -45.62 -13.59 -18.12
CA GLU A 70 -45.96 -13.59 -19.54
C GLU A 70 -44.83 -12.90 -20.32
N ASN A 71 -44.49 -13.45 -21.49
CA ASN A 71 -43.46 -12.92 -22.40
C ASN A 71 -42.11 -12.58 -21.72
N PRO A 72 -41.36 -13.56 -21.18
CA PRO A 72 -40.10 -13.32 -20.45
C PRO A 72 -39.03 -12.59 -21.29
N ASN A 73 -39.10 -12.72 -22.62
CA ASN A 73 -38.19 -12.06 -23.55
C ASN A 73 -38.49 -10.55 -23.74
N GLU A 74 -39.59 -10.04 -23.20
CA GLU A 74 -40.01 -8.65 -23.29
C GLU A 74 -39.96 -7.93 -21.94
N TYR A 75 -38.98 -8.29 -21.10
CA TYR A 75 -38.78 -7.73 -19.78
C TYR A 75 -38.32 -6.27 -19.85
N ALA A 76 -39.27 -5.33 -19.79
CA ALA A 76 -39.01 -3.92 -20.10
C ALA A 76 -40.08 -2.98 -19.53
N GLY A 77 -39.76 -1.69 -19.50
CA GLY A 77 -40.73 -0.64 -19.24
C GLY A 77 -40.16 0.77 -19.40
N THR A 78 -41.04 1.74 -19.19
CA THR A 78 -40.76 3.17 -19.32
C THR A 78 -41.13 3.88 -18.03
N MET A 79 -40.35 4.87 -17.63
CA MET A 79 -40.60 5.75 -16.50
C MET A 79 -40.43 7.19 -16.95
N ARG A 80 -41.46 8.02 -16.72
CA ARG A 80 -41.35 9.47 -16.87
C ARG A 80 -41.22 10.12 -15.50
N PHE A 81 -40.26 11.01 -15.35
CA PHE A 81 -40.05 11.77 -14.12
C PHE A 81 -39.53 13.17 -14.42
N SER A 82 -39.76 14.10 -13.52
CA SER A 82 -39.17 15.44 -13.59
C SER A 82 -38.01 15.58 -12.62
N CYS A 83 -36.92 16.21 -13.05
CA CYS A 83 -35.78 16.58 -12.21
C CYS A 83 -35.44 18.05 -12.46
N GLY A 84 -35.40 18.87 -11.41
CA GLY A 84 -35.45 20.32 -11.56
C GLY A 84 -36.69 20.76 -12.34
N GLU A 85 -36.48 21.60 -13.36
CA GLU A 85 -37.53 22.09 -14.27
C GLU A 85 -37.73 21.22 -15.51
N LYS A 86 -36.87 20.21 -15.70
CA LYS A 86 -36.89 19.35 -16.89
C LYS A 86 -37.63 18.03 -16.65
N THR A 87 -38.19 17.47 -17.72
CA THR A 87 -38.87 16.17 -17.78
C THR A 87 -38.02 15.17 -18.55
N PHE A 88 -37.92 13.96 -18.01
CA PHE A 88 -37.11 12.88 -18.55
C PHE A 88 -37.94 11.62 -18.75
N CYS A 89 -37.66 10.91 -19.84
CA CYS A 89 -38.22 9.62 -20.18
C CYS A 89 -37.10 8.57 -20.16
N LEU A 90 -37.17 7.67 -19.18
CA LEU A 90 -36.24 6.56 -19.03
C LEU A 90 -36.89 5.28 -19.52
N LYS A 91 -36.32 4.68 -20.56
CA LYS A 91 -36.72 3.37 -21.08
C LYS A 91 -35.67 2.35 -20.67
N ARG A 92 -36.08 1.24 -20.06
CA ARG A 92 -35.17 0.14 -19.74
C ARG A 92 -35.65 -1.18 -20.30
N ARG A 93 -34.70 -1.96 -20.79
CA ARG A 93 -34.83 -3.38 -21.10
C ARG A 93 -33.94 -4.15 -20.13
N PHE A 94 -34.54 -5.13 -19.46
CA PHE A 94 -33.87 -5.99 -18.49
C PHE A 94 -33.56 -7.36 -19.08
N ASP A 95 -34.14 -7.71 -20.22
CA ASP A 95 -33.99 -9.02 -20.85
C ASP A 95 -32.52 -9.36 -21.16
N ARG A 96 -32.26 -10.67 -21.31
CA ARG A 96 -30.90 -11.20 -21.42
C ARG A 96 -30.14 -10.73 -22.65
N TYR A 97 -30.85 -10.46 -23.76
CA TYR A 97 -30.23 -10.27 -25.08
C TYR A 97 -30.16 -8.80 -25.47
N THR A 98 -31.12 -7.99 -25.00
CA THR A 98 -31.25 -6.57 -25.36
C THR A 98 -31.25 -5.64 -24.15
N LYS A 99 -30.61 -6.08 -23.05
CA LYS A 99 -30.36 -5.26 -21.85
C LYS A 99 -29.80 -3.91 -22.26
N GLY A 100 -30.44 -2.85 -21.80
CA GLY A 100 -30.03 -1.49 -22.11
C GLY A 100 -30.96 -0.46 -21.46
N ALA A 101 -30.49 0.77 -21.40
CA ALA A 101 -31.26 1.90 -20.89
C ALA A 101 -31.07 3.08 -21.84
N VAL A 102 -32.17 3.78 -22.12
CA VAL A 102 -32.19 5.01 -22.92
C VAL A 102 -32.85 6.07 -22.07
N LEU A 103 -32.16 7.18 -21.86
CA LEU A 103 -32.65 8.32 -21.10
C LEU A 103 -32.79 9.51 -22.07
N ILE A 104 -33.98 10.09 -22.14
CA ILE A 104 -34.27 11.19 -23.06
C ILE A 104 -34.81 12.35 -22.25
N CYS A 105 -34.28 13.56 -22.44
CA CYS A 105 -34.93 14.77 -21.96
C CYS A 105 -36.06 15.15 -22.92
N GLU A 106 -37.30 15.16 -22.43
CA GLU A 106 -38.48 15.42 -23.29
C GLU A 106 -38.61 16.90 -23.68
N ASP A 107 -37.92 17.81 -22.99
CA ASP A 107 -38.01 19.27 -23.25
C ASP A 107 -37.12 19.73 -24.41
N ASP A 108 -35.92 19.16 -24.56
CA ASP A 108 -34.96 19.51 -25.62
C ASP A 108 -34.68 18.37 -26.61
N GLY A 109 -35.14 17.15 -26.31
CA GLY A 109 -34.96 15.97 -27.15
C GLY A 109 -33.57 15.33 -27.05
N GLU A 110 -32.72 15.77 -26.12
CA GLU A 110 -31.38 15.22 -25.94
C GLU A 110 -31.45 13.79 -25.37
N GLU A 111 -30.70 12.87 -26.00
CA GLU A 111 -30.50 11.52 -25.49
C GLU A 111 -29.25 11.50 -24.61
N LEU A 112 -29.44 11.15 -23.34
CA LEU A 112 -28.41 11.08 -22.31
C LEU A 112 -27.92 9.65 -22.14
N SER A 113 -26.61 9.50 -21.90
CA SER A 113 -25.97 8.21 -21.72
C SER A 113 -26.06 7.73 -20.28
N VAL A 114 -26.91 6.74 -20.06
CA VAL A 114 -26.98 6.02 -18.78
C VAL A 114 -25.68 5.27 -18.49
N GLU A 115 -24.97 4.77 -19.51
CA GLU A 115 -23.70 4.06 -19.34
C GLU A 115 -22.54 4.96 -18.89
N HIS A 116 -22.60 6.26 -19.22
CA HIS A 116 -21.62 7.25 -18.79
C HIS A 116 -22.02 7.98 -17.50
N GLY A 117 -23.12 7.56 -16.85
CA GLY A 117 -23.51 8.06 -15.53
C GLY A 117 -24.42 9.28 -15.55
N ASP A 118 -25.02 9.66 -16.68
CA ASP A 118 -25.91 10.84 -16.73
C ASP A 118 -27.14 10.68 -15.82
N LEU A 119 -27.67 9.46 -15.71
CA LEU A 119 -28.73 9.15 -14.75
C LEU A 119 -28.24 9.30 -13.30
N ASP A 120 -27.01 8.87 -13.01
CA ASP A 120 -26.43 8.98 -11.67
C ASP A 120 -26.23 10.46 -11.29
N MET A 121 -25.91 11.33 -12.27
CA MET A 121 -25.89 12.78 -12.06
C MET A 121 -27.28 13.34 -11.72
N LEU A 122 -28.33 12.90 -12.43
CA LEU A 122 -29.72 13.31 -12.11
C LEU A 122 -30.18 12.80 -10.74
N LEU A 123 -29.66 11.66 -10.29
CA LEU A 123 -29.89 11.11 -8.96
C LEU A 123 -28.91 11.67 -7.91
N ASN A 124 -28.02 12.58 -8.30
CA ASN A 124 -26.99 13.19 -7.45
C ASN A 124 -26.13 12.15 -6.70
N GLY A 125 -25.76 11.07 -7.38
CA GLY A 125 -24.95 9.98 -6.83
C GLY A 125 -25.67 9.07 -5.84
N LEU A 126 -27.01 9.17 -5.71
CA LEU A 126 -27.82 8.25 -4.92
C LEU A 126 -27.70 6.82 -5.45
N THR A 127 -27.21 5.91 -4.61
CA THR A 127 -27.13 4.48 -4.92
C THR A 127 -28.41 3.75 -4.53
N ALA A 128 -28.62 2.56 -5.10
CA ALA A 128 -29.74 1.68 -4.75
C ALA A 128 -29.80 1.36 -3.25
N GLU A 129 -28.63 1.09 -2.65
CA GLU A 129 -28.52 0.78 -1.22
C GLU A 129 -28.92 1.98 -0.37
N GLN A 130 -28.41 3.18 -0.70
CA GLN A 130 -28.75 4.35 0.07
C GLN A 130 -30.23 4.73 -0.08
N PHE A 131 -30.83 4.51 -1.26
CA PHE A 131 -32.27 4.71 -1.48
C PHE A 131 -33.11 3.80 -0.59
N GLU A 132 -32.77 2.50 -0.52
CA GLU A 132 -33.45 1.54 0.37
C GLU A 132 -33.21 1.81 1.85
N ASN A 133 -32.05 2.37 2.19
CA ASN A 133 -31.72 2.74 3.56
C ASN A 133 -32.34 4.09 3.96
N THR A 134 -32.93 4.87 3.06
CA THR A 134 -33.50 6.19 3.39
C THR A 134 -34.90 6.39 2.81
N ALA A 135 -35.00 6.69 1.51
CA ALA A 135 -36.22 7.13 0.84
C ALA A 135 -37.27 6.02 0.69
N ALA A 136 -36.85 4.75 0.59
CA ALA A 136 -37.75 3.62 0.50
C ALA A 136 -37.83 2.86 1.84
N ILE A 137 -38.96 2.97 2.54
CA ILE A 137 -39.20 2.34 3.83
C ILE A 137 -40.20 1.20 3.67
N GLY A 138 -39.73 -0.02 3.88
CA GLY A 138 -40.58 -1.19 4.03
C GLY A 138 -40.93 -1.49 5.48
N GLN A 139 -41.70 -2.55 5.71
CA GLN A 139 -41.94 -3.07 7.05
C GLN A 139 -40.62 -3.45 7.75
N LEU A 140 -40.36 -2.85 8.91
CA LEU A 140 -39.14 -3.13 9.69
C LEU A 140 -39.19 -4.56 10.23
N GLY A 141 -38.19 -5.37 9.87
CA GLY A 141 -38.12 -6.78 10.18
C GLY A 141 -36.81 -7.14 10.86
N ALA A 142 -36.86 -7.43 12.16
CA ALA A 142 -35.69 -7.91 12.87
C ALA A 142 -35.29 -9.32 12.40
N ARG A 143 -33.99 -9.55 12.22
CA ARG A 143 -33.45 -10.89 11.97
C ARG A 143 -33.84 -11.83 13.13
N PRO A 144 -34.08 -13.13 12.88
CA PRO A 144 -34.38 -14.09 13.93
C PRO A 144 -33.34 -14.03 15.06
N GLY A 145 -33.77 -13.76 16.29
CA GLY A 145 -32.90 -13.66 17.47
C GLY A 145 -32.35 -12.26 17.78
N GLN A 146 -32.61 -11.24 16.96
CA GLN A 146 -32.28 -9.84 17.27
C GLN A 146 -33.53 -9.03 17.59
N SER A 147 -33.40 -8.02 18.45
CA SER A 147 -34.48 -7.07 18.72
C SER A 147 -34.54 -6.01 17.61
N LEU A 148 -35.72 -5.45 17.39
CA LEU A 148 -35.93 -4.34 16.46
C LEU A 148 -35.08 -3.11 16.82
N ALA A 149 -34.89 -2.87 18.12
CA ALA A 149 -34.05 -1.80 18.62
C ALA A 149 -32.56 -2.02 18.28
N ALA A 150 -32.08 -3.27 18.25
CA ALA A 150 -30.72 -3.59 17.83
C ALA A 150 -30.52 -3.35 16.32
N GLU A 151 -31.52 -3.67 15.49
CA GLU A 151 -31.49 -3.36 14.06
C GLU A 151 -31.46 -1.84 13.81
N LEU A 152 -32.28 -1.09 14.56
CA LEU A 152 -32.28 0.37 14.56
C LEU A 152 -30.92 0.95 15.01
N GLN A 153 -30.28 0.34 16.00
CA GLN A 153 -28.92 0.73 16.44
C GLN A 153 -27.89 0.46 15.36
N ASN A 154 -27.93 -0.69 14.69
CA ASN A 154 -27.04 -0.99 13.56
C ASN A 154 -27.25 0.00 12.41
N TYR A 155 -28.50 0.35 12.13
CA TYR A 155 -28.83 1.38 11.15
C TYR A 155 -28.19 2.71 11.55
N ALA A 156 -28.39 3.16 12.79
CA ALA A 156 -27.77 4.38 13.27
C ALA A 156 -26.24 4.29 13.16
N ALA A 157 -25.60 3.24 13.69
CA ALA A 157 -24.15 3.01 13.66
C ALA A 157 -23.56 3.29 12.27
N ASN A 158 -24.15 2.73 11.22
CA ASN A 158 -23.68 2.92 9.86
C ASN A 158 -23.62 4.41 9.46
N TYR A 159 -24.63 5.20 9.79
CA TYR A 159 -24.67 6.63 9.47
C TYR A 159 -23.78 7.48 10.38
N TYR A 160 -23.70 7.14 11.67
CA TYR A 160 -22.91 7.90 12.65
C TYR A 160 -21.41 7.63 12.53
N GLU A 161 -21.00 6.43 12.12
CA GLU A 161 -19.57 6.10 11.96
C GLU A 161 -19.02 6.49 10.60
N THR A 162 -19.80 6.35 9.52
CA THR A 162 -19.30 6.56 8.15
C THR A 162 -19.70 7.90 7.53
N GLY A 163 -20.71 8.59 8.08
CA GLY A 163 -21.26 9.85 7.51
C GLY A 163 -21.93 9.70 6.13
N ASN A 164 -21.74 8.55 5.46
CA ASN A 164 -22.32 8.17 4.18
C ASN A 164 -22.10 6.67 3.97
N SER A 165 -23.16 5.88 3.76
CA SER A 165 -23.05 4.43 3.49
C SER A 165 -22.26 4.09 2.22
N GLY A 166 -21.99 5.05 1.34
CA GLY A 166 -21.26 4.85 0.08
C GLY A 166 -19.74 4.97 0.14
N VAL A 167 -19.16 5.41 1.27
CA VAL A 167 -17.70 5.59 1.39
C VAL A 167 -17.09 4.45 2.21
N ASP A 168 -16.35 3.56 1.53
CA ASP A 168 -15.59 2.49 2.18
C ASP A 168 -14.30 3.01 2.82
N LEU A 169 -14.44 3.73 3.94
CA LEU A 169 -13.30 4.23 4.72
C LEU A 169 -12.42 3.07 5.20
N ALA A 170 -13.02 1.96 5.61
CA ALA A 170 -12.31 0.79 6.11
C ALA A 170 -11.40 0.18 5.03
N GLY A 171 -11.92 0.03 3.79
CA GLY A 171 -11.13 -0.43 2.65
C GLY A 171 -10.04 0.55 2.25
N ALA A 172 -10.31 1.86 2.25
CA ALA A 172 -9.30 2.88 1.98
C ALA A 172 -8.17 2.87 3.03
N GLU A 173 -8.51 2.75 4.31
CA GLU A 173 -7.53 2.62 5.40
C GLU A 173 -6.70 1.35 5.26
N GLU A 174 -7.35 0.21 5.00
CA GLU A 174 -6.66 -1.07 4.83
C GLU A 174 -5.68 -0.99 3.65
N HIS A 175 -6.09 -0.39 2.53
CA HIS A 175 -5.21 -0.18 1.38
C HIS A 175 -3.98 0.69 1.74
N LEU A 176 -4.18 1.80 2.46
CA LEU A 176 -3.06 2.64 2.93
C LEU A 176 -2.13 1.89 3.89
N LYS A 177 -2.68 1.13 4.84
CA LYS A 177 -1.92 0.32 5.82
C LYS A 177 -1.12 -0.76 5.12
N GLN A 178 -1.71 -1.48 4.17
CA GLN A 178 -1.02 -2.50 3.37
C GLN A 178 0.12 -1.87 2.57
N ARG A 179 -0.14 -0.75 1.89
CA ARG A 179 0.89 -0.06 1.10
C ARG A 179 2.03 0.45 1.97
N LYS A 180 1.73 1.01 3.15
CA LYS A 180 2.75 1.43 4.13
C LYS A 180 3.61 0.24 4.58
N LYS A 181 2.98 -0.91 4.87
CA LYS A 181 3.67 -2.14 5.28
C LYS A 181 4.61 -2.65 4.19
N GLU A 182 4.18 -2.66 2.94
CA GLU A 182 5.02 -3.04 1.79
C GLU A 182 6.24 -2.13 1.64
N ILE A 183 6.04 -0.80 1.64
CA ILE A 183 7.13 0.17 1.51
C ILE A 183 8.10 0.07 2.68
N THR A 184 7.58 -0.09 3.91
CA THR A 184 8.42 -0.28 5.11
C THR A 184 9.23 -1.57 5.03
N ARG A 185 8.66 -2.66 4.49
CA ARG A 185 9.40 -3.91 4.28
C ARG A 185 10.54 -3.72 3.27
N LYS A 186 10.27 -3.08 2.14
CA LYS A 186 11.29 -2.77 1.13
C LYS A 186 12.41 -1.90 1.70
N TRP A 187 12.05 -0.88 2.48
CA TRP A 187 13.01 -0.03 3.15
C TRP A 187 13.91 -0.82 4.11
N LYS A 188 13.34 -1.65 4.98
CA LYS A 188 14.12 -2.50 5.90
C LYS A 188 15.02 -3.49 5.18
N GLN A 189 14.57 -4.07 4.07
CA GLN A 189 15.39 -4.96 3.23
C GLN A 189 16.59 -4.20 2.64
N LEU A 190 16.35 -3.04 2.05
CA LEU A 190 17.40 -2.20 1.48
C LEU A 190 18.42 -1.76 2.54
N GLU A 191 17.95 -1.40 3.74
CA GLU A 191 18.81 -1.05 4.89
C GLU A 191 19.67 -2.25 5.33
N SER A 192 19.10 -3.45 5.41
CA SER A 192 19.82 -4.68 5.75
C SER A 192 20.89 -5.02 4.70
N GLU A 193 20.52 -5.01 3.42
CA GLU A 193 21.46 -5.29 2.32
C GLU A 193 22.61 -4.29 2.28
N LYS A 194 22.32 -3.01 2.51
CA LYS A 194 23.34 -1.96 2.59
C LYS A 194 24.27 -2.16 3.78
N ALA A 195 23.73 -2.53 4.94
CA ALA A 195 24.52 -2.83 6.13
C ALA A 195 25.44 -4.04 5.92
N GLU A 196 24.94 -5.12 5.31
CA GLU A 196 25.73 -6.30 4.98
C GLU A 196 26.85 -5.99 3.98
N LYS A 197 26.54 -5.28 2.89
CA LYS A 197 27.54 -4.83 1.90
C LYS A 197 28.61 -3.95 2.55
N ARG A 198 28.21 -3.00 3.40
CA ARG A 198 29.14 -2.13 4.14
C ARG A 198 30.07 -2.94 5.04
N GLN A 199 29.53 -3.91 5.80
CA GLN A 199 30.34 -4.79 6.65
C GLN A 199 31.32 -5.64 5.83
N ALA A 200 30.88 -6.20 4.70
CA ALA A 200 31.75 -6.99 3.83
C ALA A 200 32.91 -6.16 3.26
N LEU A 201 32.62 -4.94 2.78
CA LEU A 201 33.65 -4.01 2.30
C LEU A 201 34.59 -3.55 3.41
N GLN A 202 34.08 -3.28 4.62
CA GLN A 202 34.92 -2.95 5.77
C GLN A 202 35.87 -4.09 6.16
N ARG A 203 35.40 -5.34 6.16
CA ARG A 203 36.26 -6.52 6.38
C ARG A 203 37.33 -6.63 5.30
N LYS A 204 36.95 -6.45 4.03
CA LYS A 204 37.89 -6.47 2.89
C LYS A 204 38.93 -5.35 3.01
N TYR A 205 38.52 -4.15 3.41
CA TYR A 205 39.41 -3.02 3.67
C TYR A 205 40.43 -3.34 4.76
N GLN A 206 39.97 -3.87 5.90
CA GLN A 206 40.83 -4.26 7.01
C GLN A 206 41.83 -5.34 6.60
N TYR A 207 41.38 -6.35 5.86
CA TYR A 207 42.23 -7.42 5.35
C TYR A 207 43.34 -6.89 4.42
N ILE A 208 42.99 -6.04 3.45
CA ILE A 208 43.97 -5.44 2.53
C ILE A 208 44.96 -4.55 3.28
N GLN A 209 44.50 -3.80 4.29
CA GLN A 209 45.38 -3.00 5.15
C GLN A 209 46.39 -3.86 5.92
N GLN A 210 45.95 -4.98 6.48
CA GLN A 210 46.84 -5.94 7.16
C GLN A 210 47.88 -6.51 6.22
N GLU A 211 47.49 -6.92 5.01
CA GLU A 211 48.43 -7.46 4.02
C GLU A 211 49.44 -6.41 3.56
N LYS A 212 49.01 -5.15 3.41
CA LYS A 212 49.90 -4.05 3.08
C LYS A 212 50.94 -3.79 4.17
N MET A 213 50.53 -3.78 5.44
CA MET A 213 51.45 -3.67 6.58
C MET A 213 52.46 -4.84 6.63
N ARG A 214 51.98 -6.06 6.34
CA ARG A 214 52.84 -7.25 6.26
C ARG A 214 53.89 -7.12 5.15
N LEU A 215 53.47 -6.76 3.93
CA LEU A 215 54.37 -6.54 2.79
C LEU A 215 55.37 -5.41 3.07
N GLU A 216 54.96 -4.36 3.78
CA GLU A 216 55.85 -3.27 4.18
C GLU A 216 56.93 -3.73 5.16
N SER A 217 56.57 -4.55 6.15
CA SER A 217 57.52 -5.19 7.07
C SER A 217 58.49 -6.11 6.32
N GLU A 218 57.99 -6.96 5.43
CA GLU A 218 58.81 -7.87 4.62
C GLU A 218 59.77 -7.09 3.70
N MET A 219 59.29 -6.01 3.08
CA MET A 219 60.13 -5.11 2.28
C MET A 219 61.24 -4.48 3.13
N GLN A 220 60.95 -4.02 4.36
CA GLN A 220 61.95 -3.46 5.26
C GLN A 220 63.00 -4.50 5.67
N GLU A 221 62.56 -5.73 5.96
CA GLU A 221 63.47 -6.84 6.28
C GLU A 221 64.40 -7.16 5.10
N LYS A 222 63.86 -7.27 3.88
CA LYS A 222 64.66 -7.51 2.66
C LYS A 222 65.62 -6.36 2.35
N LYS A 223 65.23 -5.11 2.61
CA LYS A 223 66.14 -3.95 2.50
C LYS A 223 67.28 -4.01 3.51
N ARG A 224 67.03 -4.44 4.75
CA ARG A 224 68.08 -4.68 5.76
C ARG A 224 69.02 -5.80 5.33
N GLN A 225 68.49 -6.94 4.88
CA GLN A 225 69.30 -8.05 4.37
C GLN A 225 70.19 -7.64 3.19
N LEU A 226 69.73 -6.72 2.34
CA LEU A 226 70.52 -6.16 1.25
C LEU A 226 71.62 -5.21 1.75
N ALA A 227 71.34 -4.40 2.79
CA ALA A 227 72.30 -3.49 3.38
C ALA A 227 73.41 -4.21 4.17
N ASP A 228 73.06 -5.30 4.87
CA ASP A 228 73.99 -6.14 5.63
C ASP A 228 74.85 -7.05 4.72
N LEU A 229 74.55 -7.10 3.42
CA LEU A 229 75.27 -7.92 2.46
C LEU A 229 76.65 -7.30 2.15
N ARG A 230 77.68 -7.77 2.89
CA ARG A 230 79.06 -7.28 2.76
C ARG A 230 79.64 -7.54 1.38
N GLU A 231 80.13 -6.49 0.73
CA GLU A 231 80.87 -6.61 -0.53
C GLU A 231 82.22 -7.32 -0.30
N PRO A 232 82.55 -8.38 -1.05
CA PRO A 232 83.85 -9.02 -0.96
C PRO A 232 84.95 -8.07 -1.44
N GLU A 233 86.09 -8.05 -0.75
CA GLU A 233 87.25 -7.23 -1.14
C GLU A 233 87.72 -7.61 -2.54
N HIS A 234 87.73 -6.62 -3.44
CA HIS A 234 88.27 -6.78 -4.79
C HIS A 234 89.75 -7.16 -4.74
N VAL A 235 90.13 -8.17 -5.51
CA VAL A 235 91.56 -8.49 -5.69
C VAL A 235 92.19 -7.40 -6.55
N THR A 236 92.99 -6.54 -5.94
CA THR A 236 93.78 -5.56 -6.68
C THR A 236 94.85 -6.27 -7.52
N GLU A 237 95.10 -5.78 -8.73
CA GLU A 237 96.18 -6.27 -9.61
C GLU A 237 97.55 -6.25 -8.89
N GLU A 238 97.71 -5.38 -7.90
CA GLU A 238 98.91 -5.25 -7.08
C GLU A 238 99.16 -6.46 -6.18
N GLU A 239 98.14 -7.04 -5.54
CA GLU A 239 98.30 -8.25 -4.71
C GLU A 239 98.69 -9.46 -5.55
N LYS A 240 98.15 -9.57 -6.77
CA LYS A 240 98.54 -10.60 -7.74
C LYS A 240 100.02 -10.52 -8.11
N LYS A 241 100.54 -9.29 -8.27
CA LYS A 241 101.95 -9.00 -8.61
C LYS A 241 102.89 -9.17 -7.42
N LYS A 242 102.48 -8.80 -6.20
CA LYS A 242 103.30 -8.86 -4.97
C LYS A 242 103.74 -10.30 -4.63
N ILE A 243 102.82 -11.25 -4.75
CA ILE A 243 103.11 -12.69 -4.58
C ILE A 243 104.05 -13.19 -5.69
N SER A 244 103.91 -12.68 -6.92
CA SER A 244 104.81 -13.03 -8.03
C SER A 244 106.25 -12.54 -7.79
N TRP A 245 106.42 -11.34 -7.23
CA TRP A 245 107.72 -10.77 -6.88
C TRP A 245 108.42 -11.52 -5.74
N GLN A 246 107.68 -11.98 -4.74
CA GLN A 246 108.22 -12.78 -3.64
C GLN A 246 108.78 -14.14 -4.11
N ILE A 247 108.14 -14.77 -5.11
CA ILE A 247 108.62 -16.01 -5.71
C ILE A 247 109.92 -15.77 -6.51
N ILE A 248 109.99 -14.67 -7.27
CA ILE A 248 111.21 -14.28 -8.01
C ILE A 248 112.37 -14.02 -7.04
N ALA A 249 112.13 -13.30 -5.95
CA ALA A 249 113.14 -13.03 -4.93
C ALA A 249 113.70 -14.30 -4.25
N ALA A 250 112.84 -15.30 -3.98
CA ALA A 250 113.25 -16.58 -3.40
C ALA A 250 114.11 -17.41 -4.37
N MET A 251 113.81 -17.40 -5.68
CA MET A 251 114.64 -18.05 -6.69
C MET A 251 116.02 -17.38 -6.82
N CYS A 252 116.08 -16.04 -6.74
CA CYS A 252 117.34 -15.29 -6.79
C CYS A 252 118.24 -15.60 -5.58
N LEU A 253 117.69 -15.71 -4.37
CA LEU A 253 118.44 -16.09 -3.17
C LEU A 253 119.04 -17.50 -3.27
N LEU A 254 118.35 -18.44 -3.93
CA LEU A 254 118.88 -19.78 -4.15
C LEU A 254 120.04 -19.83 -5.15
N ALA A 255 119.94 -19.05 -6.22
CA ALA A 255 121.01 -18.96 -7.22
C ALA A 255 122.33 -18.47 -6.59
N VAL A 256 122.25 -17.54 -5.63
CA VAL A 256 123.40 -17.08 -4.85
C VAL A 256 123.95 -18.20 -3.94
N GLY A 257 123.07 -19.01 -3.34
CA GLY A 257 123.46 -20.16 -2.53
C GLY A 257 124.17 -21.28 -3.31
N VAL A 258 123.86 -21.45 -4.59
CA VAL A 258 124.51 -22.46 -5.47
C VAL A 258 125.90 -22.01 -5.96
N ILE A 259 126.19 -20.70 -5.95
CA ILE A 259 127.48 -20.14 -6.40
C ILE A 259 128.56 -20.23 -5.29
N LEU A 260 128.16 -20.40 -4.02
CA LEU A 260 129.08 -20.65 -2.90
C LEU A 260 129.14 -22.16 -2.53
N HIS A 261 130.24 -22.83 -2.90
CA HIS A 261 130.84 -24.07 -2.33
C HIS A 261 130.86 -25.43 -3.07
N SER A 262 131.85 -26.23 -2.65
CA SER A 262 132.59 -27.30 -3.33
C SER A 262 131.91 -28.68 -3.43
N VAL A 263 132.51 -29.56 -4.24
CA VAL A 263 132.01 -30.84 -4.84
C VAL A 263 131.36 -31.88 -3.89
N TYR A 264 131.35 -31.68 -2.57
CA TYR A 264 130.77 -32.64 -1.60
C TYR A 264 129.32 -32.34 -1.15
N THR A 265 128.60 -31.40 -1.78
CA THR A 265 127.24 -30.96 -1.37
C THR A 265 126.13 -31.15 -2.43
N LEU A 266 126.31 -31.98 -3.46
CA LEU A 266 125.33 -32.17 -4.55
C LEU A 266 123.95 -32.71 -4.10
N ILE A 267 123.90 -33.60 -3.12
CA ILE A 267 122.65 -34.20 -2.62
C ILE A 267 121.79 -33.19 -1.82
N PRO A 268 122.31 -32.46 -0.81
CA PRO A 268 121.52 -31.47 -0.09
C PRO A 268 121.05 -30.31 -0.98
N VAL A 269 121.80 -29.94 -2.02
CA VAL A 269 121.38 -28.92 -3.01
C VAL A 269 120.22 -29.42 -3.88
N ALA A 270 120.27 -30.67 -4.38
CA ALA A 270 119.16 -31.25 -5.13
C ALA A 270 117.87 -31.37 -4.30
N VAL A 271 117.99 -31.74 -3.02
CA VAL A 271 116.86 -31.81 -2.08
C VAL A 271 116.26 -30.42 -1.81
N SER A 272 117.08 -29.38 -1.67
CA SER A 272 116.60 -28.01 -1.47
C SER A 272 115.96 -27.41 -2.73
N ILE A 273 116.44 -27.76 -3.93
CA ILE A 273 115.77 -27.41 -5.20
C ILE A 273 114.40 -28.10 -5.31
N LEU A 274 114.29 -29.38 -4.96
CA LEU A 274 113.02 -30.10 -4.96
C LEU A 274 112.02 -29.52 -3.94
N PHE A 275 112.48 -29.16 -2.74
CA PHE A 275 111.67 -28.44 -1.76
C PHE A 275 111.20 -27.07 -2.27
N LEU A 276 112.02 -26.37 -3.06
CA LEU A 276 111.63 -25.10 -3.68
C LEU A 276 110.57 -25.28 -4.75
N ILE A 277 110.76 -26.26 -5.65
CA ILE A 277 109.78 -26.56 -6.70
C ILE A 277 108.45 -26.99 -6.06
N TRP A 278 108.51 -27.79 -5.01
CA TRP A 278 107.33 -28.18 -4.23
C TRP A 278 106.68 -26.96 -3.56
N GLY A 279 107.45 -26.08 -2.92
CA GLY A 279 106.95 -24.85 -2.30
C GLY A 279 106.37 -23.83 -3.30
N ILE A 280 106.96 -23.70 -4.49
CA ILE A 280 106.44 -22.85 -5.57
C ILE A 280 105.13 -23.44 -6.12
N LYS A 281 105.10 -24.75 -6.36
CA LYS A 281 103.91 -25.44 -6.83
C LYS A 281 102.80 -25.35 -5.79
N ASP A 282 103.11 -25.57 -4.52
CA ASP A 282 102.19 -25.44 -3.38
C ASP A 282 101.65 -24.01 -3.26
N ALA A 283 102.52 -23.00 -3.32
CA ALA A 283 102.13 -21.58 -3.31
C ALA A 283 101.26 -21.19 -4.51
N GLN A 284 101.55 -21.72 -5.70
CA GLN A 284 100.71 -21.51 -6.90
C GLN A 284 99.35 -22.21 -6.79
N THR A 285 99.31 -23.45 -6.29
CA THR A 285 98.03 -24.14 -6.02
C THR A 285 97.24 -23.38 -4.97
N GLN A 286 97.86 -22.95 -3.87
CA GLN A 286 97.21 -22.17 -2.81
C GLN A 286 96.69 -20.82 -3.34
N LYS A 287 97.43 -20.17 -4.24
CA LYS A 287 96.98 -18.95 -4.94
C LYS A 287 95.77 -19.22 -5.84
N SER A 288 95.80 -20.26 -6.66
CA SER A 288 94.68 -20.61 -7.54
C SER A 288 93.41 -21.02 -6.78
N VAL A 289 93.56 -21.73 -5.64
CA VAL A 289 92.45 -22.10 -4.75
C VAL A 289 91.87 -20.85 -4.10
N ARG A 290 92.70 -19.94 -3.55
CA ARG A 290 92.21 -18.67 -2.97
C ARG A 290 91.52 -17.76 -3.98
N ILE A 291 92.02 -17.70 -5.22
CA ILE A 291 91.37 -16.94 -6.30
C ILE A 291 90.02 -17.57 -6.63
N LYS A 292 89.97 -18.90 -6.83
CA LYS A 292 88.74 -19.62 -7.15
C LYS A 292 87.71 -19.54 -6.03
N GLU A 293 88.12 -19.61 -4.77
CA GLU A 293 87.25 -19.41 -3.58
C GLU A 293 86.72 -17.97 -3.50
N ARG A 294 87.51 -16.95 -3.86
CA ARG A 294 87.04 -15.56 -3.93
C ARG A 294 86.10 -15.31 -5.12
N GLU A 295 86.38 -15.90 -6.28
CA GLU A 295 85.50 -15.82 -7.47
C GLU A 295 84.15 -16.53 -7.24
N THR A 296 84.15 -17.70 -6.59
CA THR A 296 82.90 -18.38 -6.20
C THR A 296 82.13 -17.57 -5.15
N MET A 297 82.83 -16.91 -4.22
CA MET A 297 82.23 -16.00 -3.24
C MET A 297 81.64 -14.75 -3.90
N GLU A 298 82.32 -14.14 -4.89
CA GLU A 298 81.80 -13.03 -5.68
C GLU A 298 80.58 -13.43 -6.51
N SER A 299 80.61 -14.59 -7.17
CA SER A 299 79.48 -15.12 -7.93
C SER A 299 78.28 -15.37 -7.01
N GLY A 300 78.50 -15.98 -5.84
CA GLY A 300 77.45 -16.21 -4.85
C GLY A 300 76.89 -14.90 -4.25
N TYR A 301 77.73 -13.88 -4.06
CA TYR A 301 77.29 -12.53 -3.65
C TYR A 301 76.39 -11.89 -4.71
N ARG A 302 76.82 -11.89 -5.99
CA ARG A 302 76.04 -11.32 -7.10
C ARG A 302 74.70 -12.00 -7.26
N GLU A 303 74.66 -13.33 -7.20
CA GLU A 303 73.42 -14.10 -7.31
C GLU A 303 72.45 -13.80 -6.15
N LYS A 304 72.95 -13.73 -4.91
CA LYS A 304 72.14 -13.36 -3.73
C LYS A 304 71.62 -11.92 -3.83
N LYS A 305 72.46 -10.97 -4.22
CA LYS A 305 72.09 -9.56 -4.44
C LYS A 305 71.00 -9.43 -5.50
N GLN A 306 71.15 -10.13 -6.62
CA GLN A 306 70.16 -10.16 -7.69
C GLN A 306 68.84 -10.77 -7.23
N LYS A 307 68.85 -11.88 -6.50
CA LYS A 307 67.64 -12.50 -5.91
C LYS A 307 66.91 -11.55 -4.97
N LEU A 308 67.64 -10.82 -4.11
CA LEU A 308 67.06 -9.81 -3.22
C LEU A 308 66.42 -8.66 -3.99
N TYR A 309 67.07 -8.19 -5.07
CA TYR A 309 66.53 -7.12 -5.92
C TYR A 309 65.23 -7.55 -6.62
N TRP A 310 65.19 -8.75 -7.20
CA TRP A 310 63.97 -9.32 -7.77
C TRP A 310 62.85 -9.46 -6.75
N THR A 311 63.18 -9.89 -5.52
CA THR A 311 62.20 -10.04 -4.45
C THR A 311 61.62 -8.68 -4.03
N LEU A 312 62.47 -7.65 -3.90
CA LEU A 312 62.04 -6.29 -3.59
C LEU A 312 61.15 -5.69 -4.70
N GLN A 313 61.48 -5.95 -5.97
CA GLN A 313 60.66 -5.50 -7.09
C GLN A 313 59.26 -6.15 -7.05
N ARG A 314 59.20 -7.48 -6.86
CA ARG A 314 57.93 -8.21 -6.73
C ARG A 314 57.07 -7.68 -5.58
N ILE A 315 57.66 -7.49 -4.39
CA ILE A 315 56.95 -6.93 -3.24
C ILE A 315 56.45 -5.51 -3.55
N GLY A 316 57.23 -4.70 -4.27
CA GLY A 316 56.82 -3.36 -4.70
C GLY A 316 55.65 -3.37 -5.69
N GLU A 317 55.61 -4.33 -6.61
CA GLU A 317 54.47 -4.55 -7.53
C GLU A 317 53.21 -5.00 -6.77
N GLU A 318 53.35 -5.97 -5.86
CA GLU A 318 52.25 -6.42 -5.00
C GLU A 318 51.70 -5.28 -4.12
N GLN A 319 52.56 -4.41 -3.56
CA GLN A 319 52.12 -3.24 -2.81
C GLN A 319 51.30 -2.26 -3.65
N LYS A 320 51.69 -2.03 -4.91
CA LYS A 320 50.92 -1.17 -5.83
C LYS A 320 49.55 -1.78 -6.13
N GLU A 321 49.48 -3.08 -6.37
CA GLU A 321 48.22 -3.80 -6.58
C GLU A 321 47.29 -3.70 -5.36
N LYS A 322 47.83 -3.89 -4.15
CA LYS A 322 47.06 -3.71 -2.91
C LYS A 322 46.60 -2.27 -2.73
N GLN A 323 47.41 -1.28 -3.11
CA GLN A 323 47.03 0.13 -3.04
C GLN A 323 45.86 0.46 -3.99
N VAL A 324 45.89 -0.05 -5.21
CA VAL A 324 44.77 0.09 -6.17
C VAL A 324 43.51 -0.60 -5.60
N SER A 325 43.65 -1.84 -5.12
CA SER A 325 42.54 -2.58 -4.52
C SER A 325 41.91 -1.83 -3.33
N LEU A 326 42.74 -1.15 -2.53
CA LEU A 326 42.28 -0.37 -1.38
C LEU A 326 41.52 0.89 -1.80
N ASN A 327 41.98 1.58 -2.85
CA ASN A 327 41.27 2.73 -3.40
C ASN A 327 39.91 2.30 -3.96
N ASN A 328 39.85 1.19 -4.70
CA ASN A 328 38.58 0.65 -5.22
C ASN A 328 37.58 0.33 -4.09
N VAL A 329 38.05 -0.26 -2.98
CA VAL A 329 37.18 -0.55 -1.83
C VAL A 329 36.71 0.73 -1.14
N LYS A 330 37.55 1.77 -1.06
CA LYS A 330 37.15 3.09 -0.54
C LYS A 330 36.08 3.74 -1.41
N GLU A 331 36.26 3.73 -2.73
CA GLU A 331 35.29 4.27 -3.68
C GLU A 331 33.94 3.55 -3.59
N GLN A 332 33.95 2.21 -3.47
CA GLN A 332 32.73 1.42 -3.25
C GLN A 332 32.03 1.74 -1.92
N LEU A 333 32.78 2.08 -0.86
CA LEU A 333 32.21 2.52 0.42
C LEU A 333 31.57 3.91 0.30
N GLU A 334 32.21 4.82 -0.44
CA GLU A 334 31.66 6.16 -0.69
C GLU A 334 30.38 6.09 -1.55
N GLU A 335 30.38 5.29 -2.62
CA GLU A 335 29.20 5.09 -3.49
C GLU A 335 27.98 4.58 -2.72
N LEU A 336 28.18 3.65 -1.77
CA LEU A 336 27.12 3.19 -0.88
C LEU A 336 26.54 4.31 -0.02
N ASP A 337 27.36 5.25 0.45
CA ASP A 337 26.88 6.38 1.24
C ASP A 337 26.07 7.37 0.37
N PHE A 338 26.41 7.51 -0.93
CA PHE A 338 25.66 8.33 -1.90
C PHE A 338 24.40 7.67 -2.49
N SER A 339 24.29 6.33 -2.49
CA SER A 339 23.12 5.60 -3.03
C SER A 339 21.82 5.74 -2.20
N GLY A 340 21.73 6.75 -1.34
CA GLY A 340 20.62 6.99 -0.41
C GLY A 340 19.34 7.52 -1.06
N GLU A 341 19.31 7.82 -2.36
CA GLU A 341 18.13 8.39 -3.03
C GLU A 341 16.90 7.47 -2.95
N GLU A 342 17.09 6.17 -3.22
CA GLU A 342 15.99 5.20 -3.14
C GLU A 342 15.52 5.01 -1.70
N GLU A 343 16.44 4.96 -0.73
CA GLU A 343 16.13 4.90 0.69
C GLU A 343 15.34 6.13 1.16
N GLN A 344 15.79 7.33 0.76
CA GLN A 344 15.09 8.58 1.03
C GLN A 344 13.72 8.61 0.37
N ARG A 345 13.58 8.10 -0.86
CA ARG A 345 12.30 8.01 -1.57
C ARG A 345 11.34 7.08 -0.83
N LEU A 346 11.81 5.91 -0.38
CA LEU A 346 10.99 4.97 0.40
C LEU A 346 10.57 5.58 1.75
N LYS A 347 11.49 6.24 2.47
CA LYS A 347 11.20 6.97 3.71
C LYS A 347 10.15 8.06 3.51
N LYS A 348 10.34 8.91 2.48
CA LYS A 348 9.37 9.97 2.11
C LYS A 348 8.01 9.38 1.77
N THR A 349 7.97 8.28 1.02
CA THR A 349 6.73 7.60 0.63
C THR A 349 6.01 7.01 1.84
N ALA A 350 6.73 6.33 2.74
CA ALA A 350 6.17 5.78 3.98
C ALA A 350 5.58 6.89 4.87
N ARG A 351 6.29 8.02 4.98
CA ARG A 351 5.82 9.19 5.73
C ARG A 351 4.60 9.83 5.08
N ALA A 352 4.56 9.95 3.76
CA ALA A 352 3.40 10.47 3.04
C ALA A 352 2.16 9.59 3.24
N LEU A 353 2.31 8.26 3.19
CA LEU A 353 1.22 7.31 3.46
C LEU A 353 0.71 7.39 4.90
N GLU A 354 1.61 7.61 5.86
CA GLU A 354 1.24 7.83 7.26
C GLU A 354 0.43 9.11 7.45
N ILE A 355 0.91 10.23 6.90
CA ILE A 355 0.19 11.51 6.93
C ILE A 355 -1.17 11.39 6.25
N ALA A 356 -1.25 10.69 5.11
CA ALA A 356 -2.51 10.45 4.41
C ALA A 356 -3.50 9.67 5.29
N SER A 357 -3.04 8.59 5.95
CA SER A 357 -3.88 7.81 6.87
C SER A 357 -4.38 8.65 8.04
N GLU A 358 -3.49 9.37 8.74
CA GLU A 358 -3.87 10.21 9.89
C GLU A 358 -4.83 11.35 9.48
N THR A 359 -4.62 11.93 8.31
CA THR A 359 -5.48 13.02 7.81
C THR A 359 -6.85 12.49 7.45
N MET A 360 -6.93 11.31 6.82
CA MET A 360 -8.18 10.67 6.46
C MET A 360 -8.99 10.27 7.71
N GLU A 361 -8.33 9.71 8.73
CA GLU A 361 -8.95 9.38 10.02
C GLU A 361 -9.52 10.62 10.72
N LYS A 362 -8.75 11.72 10.75
CA LYS A 362 -9.22 13.01 11.30
C LYS A 362 -10.40 13.59 10.53
N ALA A 363 -10.35 13.53 9.19
CA ALA A 363 -11.42 14.02 8.34
C ALA A 363 -12.71 13.21 8.54
N ALA A 364 -12.59 11.87 8.58
CA ALA A 364 -13.71 10.98 8.86
C ALA A 364 -14.30 11.24 10.25
N ALA A 365 -13.47 11.32 11.29
CA ALA A 365 -13.94 11.60 12.65
C ALA A 365 -14.66 12.95 12.77
N SER A 366 -14.17 13.99 12.09
CA SER A 366 -14.83 15.30 12.05
C SER A 366 -16.18 15.21 11.33
N MET A 367 -16.20 14.60 10.14
CA MET A 367 -17.40 14.45 9.33
C MET A 367 -18.49 13.66 10.09
N SER A 368 -18.12 12.55 10.71
CA SER A 368 -19.02 11.71 11.51
C SER A 368 -19.60 12.45 12.72
N LYS A 369 -18.80 13.27 13.39
CA LYS A 369 -19.25 14.09 14.52
C LYS A 369 -20.24 15.18 14.09
N ASP A 370 -19.91 15.90 13.03
CA ASP A 370 -20.74 16.99 12.51
C ASP A 370 -22.06 16.43 11.96
N PHE A 371 -21.97 15.38 11.15
CA PHE A 371 -23.12 14.67 10.59
C PHE A 371 -24.02 14.13 11.71
N GLY A 372 -23.45 13.47 12.72
CA GLY A 372 -24.22 12.92 13.83
C GLY A 372 -24.96 13.98 14.65
N THR A 373 -24.36 15.17 14.81
CA THR A 373 -25.01 16.30 15.49
C THR A 373 -26.22 16.79 14.70
N VAL A 374 -26.06 16.99 13.38
CA VAL A 374 -27.14 17.45 12.49
C VAL A 374 -28.24 16.40 12.36
N LEU A 375 -27.88 15.12 12.25
CA LEU A 375 -28.81 14.00 12.16
C LEU A 375 -29.68 13.91 13.43
N ASN A 376 -29.06 13.98 14.61
CA ASN A 376 -29.79 13.98 15.88
C ASN A 376 -30.76 15.15 15.99
N GLU A 377 -30.36 16.35 15.56
CA GLU A 377 -31.21 17.53 15.61
C GLU A 377 -32.44 17.38 14.69
N LYS A 378 -32.23 16.98 13.44
CA LYS A 378 -33.32 16.77 12.47
C LYS A 378 -34.23 15.61 12.89
N ALA A 379 -33.66 14.47 13.27
CA ALA A 379 -34.43 13.31 13.73
C ALA A 379 -35.26 13.66 14.97
N SER A 380 -34.73 14.45 15.91
CA SER A 380 -35.47 14.93 17.08
C SER A 380 -36.67 15.80 16.69
N LYS A 381 -36.50 16.73 15.74
CA LYS A 381 -37.59 17.60 15.25
C LYS A 381 -38.69 16.79 14.58
N ILE A 382 -38.32 15.83 13.73
CA ILE A 382 -39.28 14.94 13.06
C ILE A 382 -40.00 14.07 14.09
N LEU A 383 -39.25 13.43 14.99
CA LEU A 383 -39.79 12.57 16.05
C LEU A 383 -40.80 13.31 16.92
N ALA A 384 -40.49 14.53 17.34
CA ALA A 384 -41.39 15.35 18.14
C ALA A 384 -42.71 15.63 17.42
N LYS A 385 -42.68 15.90 16.10
CA LYS A 385 -43.90 16.10 15.31
C LYS A 385 -44.71 14.82 15.13
N VAL A 386 -44.09 13.71 14.74
CA VAL A 386 -44.81 12.44 14.48
C VAL A 386 -45.30 11.76 15.76
N THR A 387 -44.80 12.16 16.92
CA THR A 387 -45.23 11.65 18.24
C THR A 387 -46.08 12.63 19.04
N ASP A 388 -46.57 13.72 18.43
CA ASP A 388 -47.40 14.73 19.10
C ASP A 388 -46.74 15.31 20.35
N GLY A 389 -45.43 15.57 20.27
CA GLY A 389 -44.62 16.12 21.36
C GLY A 389 -44.26 15.13 22.46
N LYS A 390 -44.74 13.87 22.41
CA LYS A 390 -44.44 12.86 23.44
C LYS A 390 -42.94 12.64 23.61
N TYR A 391 -42.18 12.59 22.52
CA TYR A 391 -40.73 12.44 22.55
C TYR A 391 -40.08 13.67 21.93
N THR A 392 -39.38 14.45 22.73
CA THR A 392 -38.88 15.77 22.33
C THR A 392 -37.48 15.72 21.71
N ARG A 393 -36.67 14.74 22.10
CA ARG A 393 -35.32 14.55 21.58
C ARG A 393 -34.98 13.07 21.45
N LEU A 394 -34.23 12.76 20.41
CA LEU A 394 -33.47 11.53 20.23
C LEU A 394 -32.01 11.84 20.56
N LEU A 395 -31.43 11.06 21.47
CA LEU A 395 -30.03 11.14 21.85
C LEU A 395 -29.36 9.81 21.51
N ILE A 396 -28.09 9.89 21.13
CA ILE A 396 -27.25 8.71 20.91
C ILE A 396 -26.06 8.85 21.84
N GLU A 397 -25.86 7.84 22.69
CA GLU A 397 -24.69 7.77 23.57
C GLU A 397 -23.45 7.27 22.80
N ASP A 398 -22.26 7.42 23.39
CA ASP A 398 -20.99 6.95 22.78
C ASP A 398 -20.99 5.45 22.44
N SER A 399 -21.84 4.67 23.11
CA SER A 399 -22.07 3.25 22.82
C SER A 399 -23.07 2.96 21.70
N LEU A 400 -23.46 3.99 20.94
CA LEU A 400 -24.50 3.97 19.90
C LEU A 400 -25.91 3.59 20.41
N LYS A 401 -26.11 3.65 21.73
CA LYS A 401 -27.42 3.43 22.35
C LYS A 401 -28.34 4.61 22.12
N LEU A 402 -29.53 4.31 21.61
CA LEU A 402 -30.59 5.27 21.34
C LEU A 402 -31.41 5.54 22.60
N ILE A 403 -31.46 6.80 23.01
CA ILE A 403 -32.17 7.28 24.19
C ILE A 403 -33.20 8.33 23.76
N LEU A 404 -34.44 8.13 24.15
CA LEU A 404 -35.55 9.06 23.92
C LEU A 404 -35.77 9.93 25.16
N LEU A 405 -35.93 11.24 24.95
CA LEU A 405 -36.33 12.17 25.99
C LEU A 405 -37.84 12.43 25.95
N SER A 406 -38.51 12.10 27.04
CA SER A 406 -39.95 12.32 27.23
C SER A 406 -40.18 12.84 28.64
N GLU A 407 -40.79 14.02 28.78
CA GLU A 407 -41.08 14.65 30.09
C GLU A 407 -39.87 14.69 31.06
N GLY A 408 -38.68 14.98 30.54
CA GLY A 408 -37.43 15.01 31.32
C GLY A 408 -36.83 13.64 31.67
N ARG A 409 -37.49 12.53 31.29
CA ARG A 409 -36.97 11.16 31.48
C ARG A 409 -36.19 10.69 30.27
N ARG A 410 -35.07 10.00 30.53
CA ARG A 410 -34.26 9.29 29.54
C ARG A 410 -34.76 7.84 29.42
N ILE A 411 -35.28 7.47 28.26
CA ILE A 411 -35.90 6.16 28.01
C ILE A 411 -35.12 5.47 26.89
N PRO A 412 -34.44 4.33 27.16
CA PRO A 412 -33.81 3.54 26.11
C PRO A 412 -34.82 3.02 25.07
N ALA A 413 -34.43 2.99 23.79
CA ALA A 413 -35.30 2.54 22.71
C ALA A 413 -35.77 1.08 22.87
N GLU A 414 -35.04 0.26 23.61
CA GLU A 414 -35.41 -1.12 23.93
C GLU A 414 -36.61 -1.21 24.89
N ARG A 415 -36.95 -0.12 25.59
CA ARG A 415 -38.04 -0.08 26.58
C ARG A 415 -39.34 0.53 26.05
N VAL A 416 -39.38 0.99 24.80
CA VAL A 416 -40.59 1.55 24.19
C VAL A 416 -41.32 0.52 23.33
N SER A 417 -42.58 0.81 22.99
CA SER A 417 -43.38 -0.11 22.16
C SER A 417 -42.83 -0.20 20.75
N ARG A 418 -43.13 -1.31 20.05
CA ARG A 418 -42.72 -1.54 18.66
C ARG A 418 -43.04 -0.36 17.74
N GLY A 419 -44.27 0.17 17.79
CA GLY A 419 -44.62 1.32 16.96
C GLY A 419 -43.84 2.59 17.30
N THR A 420 -43.38 2.78 18.55
CA THR A 420 -42.47 3.88 18.88
C THR A 420 -41.09 3.65 18.25
N VAL A 421 -40.55 2.42 18.29
CA VAL A 421 -39.29 2.08 17.62
C VAL A 421 -39.38 2.34 16.12
N GLU A 422 -40.49 1.97 15.47
CA GLU A 422 -40.73 2.25 14.05
C GLU A 422 -40.86 3.76 13.75
N GLN A 423 -41.40 4.57 14.66
CA GLN A 423 -41.40 6.04 14.53
C GLN A 423 -39.99 6.64 14.65
N VAL A 424 -39.15 6.10 15.54
CA VAL A 424 -37.73 6.51 15.64
C VAL A 424 -36.99 6.14 14.36
N TYR A 425 -37.23 4.94 13.83
CA TYR A 425 -36.67 4.51 12.55
C TYR A 425 -37.07 5.43 11.40
N PHE A 426 -38.36 5.73 11.29
CA PHE A 426 -38.90 6.66 10.31
C PHE A 426 -38.24 8.04 10.43
N ALA A 427 -38.16 8.60 11.64
CA ALA A 427 -37.56 9.92 11.87
C ALA A 427 -36.08 9.97 11.50
N LEU A 428 -35.31 8.93 11.83
CA LEU A 428 -33.90 8.82 11.44
C LEU A 428 -33.73 8.73 9.92
N ARG A 429 -34.54 7.90 9.24
CA ARG A 429 -34.48 7.75 7.78
C ARG A 429 -34.82 9.04 7.04
N MET A 430 -35.86 9.74 7.48
CA MET A 430 -36.25 11.02 6.90
C MET A 430 -35.19 12.09 7.16
N ALA A 431 -34.61 12.14 8.37
CA ALA A 431 -33.53 13.06 8.67
C ALA A 431 -32.27 12.78 7.84
N ALA A 432 -31.88 11.50 7.69
CA ALA A 432 -30.76 11.10 6.84
C ALA A 432 -31.00 11.46 5.37
N LEU A 433 -32.22 11.24 4.88
CA LEU A 433 -32.64 11.64 3.53
C LEU A 433 -32.49 13.15 3.30
N GLU A 434 -32.88 13.98 4.27
CA GLU A 434 -32.73 15.43 4.15
C GLU A 434 -31.28 15.92 4.20
N ILE A 435 -30.39 15.20 4.89
CA ILE A 435 -28.98 15.61 5.03
C ILE A 435 -28.16 15.15 3.82
N LEU A 436 -28.39 13.92 3.36
CA LEU A 436 -27.59 13.31 2.31
C LEU A 436 -27.99 13.78 0.91
N TYR A 437 -29.22 14.24 0.71
CA TYR A 437 -29.73 14.57 -0.62
C TYR A 437 -30.25 16.00 -0.71
N GLY A 438 -29.53 16.82 -1.49
CA GLY A 438 -29.93 18.18 -1.81
C GLY A 438 -31.16 18.25 -2.74
N GLU A 439 -31.32 17.26 -3.61
CA GLU A 439 -32.51 17.11 -4.47
C GLU A 439 -33.64 16.33 -3.77
N GLU A 440 -34.87 16.74 -4.04
CA GLU A 440 -36.06 16.09 -3.50
C GLU A 440 -36.32 14.77 -4.22
N VAL A 441 -35.79 13.66 -3.71
CA VAL A 441 -36.13 12.31 -4.17
C VAL A 441 -37.48 11.84 -3.61
N PRO A 442 -38.27 11.04 -4.36
CA PRO A 442 -39.55 10.55 -3.89
C PRO A 442 -39.36 9.58 -2.72
N VAL A 443 -40.23 9.71 -1.71
CA VAL A 443 -40.31 8.78 -0.57
C VAL A 443 -41.29 7.67 -0.92
N ILE A 444 -40.87 6.42 -0.78
CA ILE A 444 -41.71 5.24 -1.01
C ILE A 444 -41.90 4.53 0.33
N LEU A 445 -43.15 4.23 0.68
CA LEU A 445 -43.53 3.57 1.92
C LEU A 445 -44.30 2.29 1.59
N ASP A 446 -43.71 1.11 1.79
CA ASP A 446 -44.31 -0.19 1.47
C ASP A 446 -44.75 -0.92 2.75
N ASP A 447 -46.06 -0.86 3.05
CA ASP A 447 -46.68 -1.37 4.28
C ASP A 447 -45.93 -0.90 5.57
N ALA A 448 -45.38 0.33 5.52
CA ALA A 448 -44.46 0.86 6.53
C ALA A 448 -45.12 1.16 7.89
N PHE A 449 -46.44 1.26 7.96
CA PHE A 449 -47.18 1.72 9.14
C PHE A 449 -47.95 0.61 9.87
N GLY A 450 -47.62 -0.66 9.62
CA GLY A 450 -48.37 -1.80 10.16
C GLY A 450 -48.50 -1.83 11.69
N CYS A 451 -47.55 -1.26 12.45
CA CYS A 451 -47.62 -1.19 13.93
C CYS A 451 -48.06 0.17 14.48
N TYR A 452 -48.62 1.04 13.64
CA TYR A 452 -49.10 2.36 14.04
C TYR A 452 -50.58 2.27 14.43
N ASP A 453 -50.90 2.79 15.61
CA ASP A 453 -52.28 3.13 15.94
C ASP A 453 -52.74 4.35 15.11
N GLU A 454 -54.04 4.61 15.06
CA GLU A 454 -54.63 5.71 14.27
C GLU A 454 -54.04 7.06 14.63
N LYS A 455 -53.79 7.31 15.93
CA LYS A 455 -53.20 8.57 16.40
C LYS A 455 -51.81 8.75 15.78
N ARG A 456 -50.91 7.78 15.94
CA ARG A 456 -49.55 7.80 15.38
C ARG A 456 -49.55 7.95 13.86
N LEU A 457 -50.44 7.23 13.18
CA LEU A 457 -50.56 7.30 11.73
C LEU A 457 -50.99 8.70 11.29
N LYS A 458 -51.99 9.30 11.95
CA LYS A 458 -52.47 10.66 11.66
C LYS A 458 -51.37 11.72 11.78
N TYR A 459 -50.59 11.72 12.87
CA TYR A 459 -49.48 12.69 13.00
C TYR A 459 -48.37 12.46 11.96
N THR A 460 -48.11 11.21 11.59
CA THR A 460 -47.09 10.87 10.60
C THR A 460 -47.51 11.31 9.20
N LEU A 461 -48.75 11.02 8.79
CA LEU A 461 -49.32 11.46 7.51
C LEU A 461 -49.44 12.98 7.45
N LYS A 462 -49.83 13.62 8.55
CA LYS A 462 -49.85 15.09 8.65
C LYS A 462 -48.47 15.67 8.43
N TRP A 463 -47.44 15.14 9.09
CA TRP A 463 -46.05 15.58 8.87
C TRP A 463 -45.58 15.37 7.43
N LEU A 464 -45.86 14.19 6.83
CA LEU A 464 -45.54 13.91 5.44
C LEU A 464 -46.22 14.90 4.48
N SER A 465 -47.47 15.29 4.77
CA SER A 465 -48.25 16.19 3.92
C SER A 465 -47.80 17.65 4.01
N GLU A 466 -46.91 17.97 4.95
CA GLU A 466 -46.22 19.26 5.07
C GLU A 466 -44.90 19.28 4.29
N GLN A 467 -44.43 18.13 3.82
CA GLN A 467 -43.20 18.04 3.03
C GLN A 467 -43.49 18.35 1.55
N SER A 468 -42.52 18.94 0.86
CA SER A 468 -42.55 19.21 -0.58
C SER A 468 -42.32 17.97 -1.45
N ARG A 469 -41.66 16.96 -0.89
CA ARG A 469 -41.31 15.70 -1.56
C ARG A 469 -42.56 14.92 -1.96
N GLN A 470 -42.49 14.24 -3.11
CA GLN A 470 -43.49 13.26 -3.50
C GLN A 470 -43.43 12.04 -2.59
N VAL A 471 -44.58 11.57 -2.11
CA VAL A 471 -44.71 10.41 -1.22
C VAL A 471 -45.63 9.38 -1.84
N ILE A 472 -45.15 8.16 -2.01
CA ILE A 472 -45.88 7.03 -2.58
C ILE A 472 -46.04 5.98 -1.49
N ILE A 473 -47.28 5.74 -1.07
CA ILE A 473 -47.61 4.78 -0.01
C ILE A 473 -48.27 3.56 -0.65
N PHE A 474 -47.70 2.38 -0.47
CA PHE A 474 -48.34 1.12 -0.75
C PHE A 474 -48.90 0.57 0.55
N SER A 475 -50.22 0.31 0.59
CA SER A 475 -50.86 -0.24 1.79
C SER A 475 -51.88 -1.33 1.46
N CYS A 476 -51.98 -2.32 2.35
CA CYS A 476 -53.05 -3.31 2.39
C CYS A 476 -54.32 -2.83 3.11
N GLN A 477 -54.29 -1.64 3.71
CA GLN A 477 -55.36 -1.11 4.54
C GLN A 477 -55.89 0.21 3.98
N LYS A 478 -57.17 0.51 4.25
CA LYS A 478 -57.82 1.75 3.81
C LYS A 478 -57.57 2.93 4.76
N ARG A 479 -57.08 2.66 5.98
CA ARG A 479 -56.91 3.65 7.04
C ARG A 479 -56.06 4.85 6.61
N GLU A 480 -55.04 4.64 5.79
CA GLU A 480 -54.16 5.70 5.30
C GLU A 480 -54.92 6.66 4.38
N LEU A 481 -55.77 6.13 3.50
CA LEU A 481 -56.64 6.93 2.62
C LEU A 481 -57.68 7.71 3.43
N GLU A 482 -58.32 7.06 4.39
CA GLU A 482 -59.36 7.66 5.23
C GLU A 482 -58.80 8.83 6.05
N ILE A 483 -57.66 8.62 6.73
CA ILE A 483 -57.01 9.65 7.53
C ILE A 483 -56.48 10.80 6.66
N LEU A 484 -55.96 10.52 5.45
CA LEU A 484 -55.55 11.59 4.53
C LEU A 484 -56.74 12.46 4.10
N ASN A 485 -57.88 11.86 3.80
CA ASN A 485 -59.09 12.61 3.47
C ASN A 485 -59.53 13.50 4.65
N GLU A 486 -59.46 13.01 5.89
CA GLU A 486 -59.72 13.83 7.08
C GLU A 486 -58.76 15.03 7.17
N ILE A 487 -57.46 14.80 6.97
CA ILE A 487 -56.44 15.87 7.02
C ILE A 487 -56.70 16.92 5.93
N GLU A 488 -57.11 16.50 4.73
CA GLU A 488 -57.47 17.41 3.64
C GLU A 488 -58.74 18.23 3.96
N MET A 489 -59.76 17.60 4.57
CA MET A 489 -60.97 18.30 5.02
C MET A 489 -60.66 19.34 6.10
N GLU A 490 -59.84 18.97 7.10
CA GLU A 490 -59.35 19.87 8.16
C GLU A 490 -58.61 21.09 7.56
N ARG A 491 -57.77 20.88 6.53
CA ARG A 491 -57.05 21.96 5.83
C ARG A 491 -57.97 22.89 5.05
N GLN A 492 -59.06 22.38 4.50
CA GLN A 492 -60.02 23.16 3.70
C GLN A 492 -61.10 23.84 4.55
N GLY A 493 -61.07 23.69 5.88
CA GLY A 493 -62.03 24.30 6.80
C GLY A 493 -63.45 23.74 6.65
N ARG A 494 -63.60 22.53 6.11
CA ARG A 494 -64.90 21.84 6.04
C ARG A 494 -64.94 20.81 7.18
N PRO A 495 -65.85 20.97 8.16
CA PRO A 495 -65.99 20.03 9.26
C PRO A 495 -66.51 18.66 8.80
#